data_AF-A0A0D0JZ35-F1
#
_entry.id   AF-A0A0D0JZ35-F1
#
_cell.length_a   1.000
_cell.length_b   1.000
_cell.length_c   1.000
_cell.angle_alpha   90.00
_cell.angle_beta   90.00
_cell.angle_gamma   90.00
#
_symmetry.space_group_name_H-M   'P 1'
#
loop_
_entity.id
_entity.type
_entity.pdbx_description
1 polymer ?
#
loop_
_entity_poly.entity_id
_entity_poly.type
_entity_poly.pdbx_seq_one_letter_code
_entity_poly.pdbx_strand_id
1 'polypeptide(L)'
;MGWNPFDRRSADQRTLDDALVGLDKPKWLGNSYPSPPKLVSDALLAWRSTSPPASATDDPAVKRLNRVRHTINRDRGAAPTHAADVKELIALKSTERGTAVYAVVVLASSVQELDAWTAGEVEHRIVRIDLTAEVQSVAASASKLDAAFSRLGPAPHGHLAHDKEVQAIYEARRAALLDRQQALCSRLVAMRRYLEGLMEIQRELEKIRWIERHGSPDISELVAREGDELAFHSLTAARDMFAANTDRIGHQLLEAAEKLSRDR
;
A
#
# COMPACT_ATOMS: atom_id res chain seq x y z
N MET A 1 0.47 11.63 -15.39
CA MET A 1 -0.02 10.32 -15.85
C MET A 1 -0.50 10.48 -17.29
N GLY A 2 0.08 9.73 -18.23
CA GLY A 2 -0.29 9.79 -19.65
C GLY A 2 -1.54 8.97 -19.93
N TRP A 3 -2.52 9.56 -20.62
CA TRP A 3 -3.72 8.88 -21.08
C TRP A 3 -3.35 7.78 -22.09
N ASN A 4 -3.70 6.53 -21.80
CA ASN A 4 -3.53 5.41 -22.74
C ASN A 4 -4.86 5.19 -23.48
N PRO A 5 -4.97 5.50 -24.79
CA PRO A 5 -6.19 5.32 -25.57
C PRO A 5 -6.60 3.85 -25.73
N PHE A 6 -5.73 2.90 -25.42
CA PHE A 6 -6.00 1.46 -25.49
C PHE A 6 -6.43 0.85 -24.16
N ASP A 7 -6.47 1.64 -23.08
CA ASP A 7 -6.96 1.15 -21.80
C ASP A 7 -8.49 1.00 -21.84
N ARG A 8 -8.94 -0.27 -21.85
CA ARG A 8 -10.36 -0.64 -21.89
C ARG A 8 -11.01 -0.63 -20.50
N ARG A 9 -10.28 -0.29 -19.43
CA ARG A 9 -10.81 -0.25 -18.07
C ARG A 9 -11.79 0.91 -17.90
N SER A 10 -12.84 0.66 -17.13
CA SER A 10 -13.77 1.71 -16.70
C SER A 10 -13.03 2.77 -15.88
N ALA A 11 -13.60 3.98 -15.78
CA ALA A 11 -13.03 5.05 -14.95
C ALA A 11 -12.97 4.63 -13.46
N ASP A 12 -13.96 3.88 -13.00
CA ASP A 12 -14.01 3.35 -11.63
C ASP A 12 -12.90 2.32 -11.40
N GLN A 13 -12.72 1.37 -12.33
CA GLN A 13 -11.66 0.37 -12.22
C GLN A 13 -10.27 1.04 -12.18
N ARG A 14 -10.04 2.07 -13.00
CA ARG A 14 -8.81 2.86 -12.95
C ARG A 14 -8.62 3.53 -11.59
N THR A 15 -9.67 4.14 -11.05
CA THR A 15 -9.64 4.76 -9.72
C THR A 15 -9.30 3.75 -8.62
N LEU A 16 -9.86 2.54 -8.69
CA LEU A 16 -9.57 1.45 -7.76
C LEU A 16 -8.13 0.95 -7.88
N ASP A 17 -7.64 0.79 -9.11
CA ASP A 17 -6.27 0.38 -9.36
C ASP A 17 -5.28 1.45 -8.89
N ASP A 18 -5.55 2.73 -9.18
CA ASP A 18 -4.73 3.88 -8.75
C ASP A 18 -4.64 3.97 -7.22
N ALA A 19 -5.74 3.66 -6.50
CA ALA A 19 -5.73 3.59 -5.04
C ALA A 19 -4.77 2.53 -4.49
N LEU A 20 -4.38 1.53 -5.30
CA LEU A 20 -3.44 0.48 -4.95
C LEU A 20 -2.03 0.71 -5.49
N VAL A 21 -1.84 1.65 -6.43
CA VAL A 21 -0.52 1.91 -7.04
C VAL A 21 0.47 2.41 -5.99
N GLY A 22 1.66 1.82 -6.00
CA GLY A 22 2.77 2.21 -5.11
C GLY A 22 2.67 1.65 -3.69
N LEU A 23 1.65 0.85 -3.39
CA LEU A 23 1.59 0.11 -2.13
C LEU A 23 2.42 -1.16 -2.23
N ASP A 24 3.13 -1.47 -1.15
CA ASP A 24 3.80 -2.75 -1.01
C ASP A 24 2.78 -3.89 -1.01
N LYS A 25 3.24 -5.07 -1.42
CA LYS A 25 2.40 -6.27 -1.32
C LYS A 25 2.07 -6.49 0.17
N PRO A 26 0.79 -6.54 0.54
CA PRO A 26 0.43 -6.73 1.94
C PRO A 26 1.00 -8.05 2.47
N LYS A 27 1.47 -8.03 3.72
CA LYS A 27 2.21 -9.16 4.29
C LYS A 27 1.40 -10.46 4.38
N TRP A 28 0.07 -10.34 4.46
CA TRP A 28 -0.87 -11.47 4.46
C TRP A 28 -1.00 -12.20 3.11
N LEU A 29 -0.42 -11.67 2.02
CA LEU A 29 -0.24 -12.43 0.78
C LEU A 29 0.94 -13.42 0.84
N GLY A 30 1.83 -13.29 1.83
CA GLY A 30 2.98 -14.17 2.02
C GLY A 30 2.65 -15.44 2.79
N ASN A 31 3.46 -16.49 2.59
CA ASN A 31 3.35 -17.76 3.33
C ASN A 31 3.75 -17.65 4.82
N SER A 32 4.23 -16.49 5.26
CA SER A 32 4.86 -16.31 6.57
C SER A 32 3.91 -15.87 7.69
N TYR A 33 2.60 -15.72 7.42
CA TYR A 33 1.63 -15.29 8.43
C TYR A 33 0.86 -16.48 9.04
N PRO A 34 0.88 -16.66 10.37
CA PRO A 34 0.25 -17.81 11.02
C PRO A 34 -1.29 -17.70 11.14
N SER A 35 -1.91 -16.54 10.91
CA SER A 35 -3.36 -16.33 11.01
C SER A 35 -3.82 -15.21 10.07
N PRO A 36 -5.02 -15.30 9.45
CA PRO A 36 -5.47 -14.25 8.54
C PRO A 36 -5.64 -12.98 9.36
N PRO A 37 -5.21 -11.82 8.84
CA PRO A 37 -5.53 -10.58 9.52
C PRO A 37 -7.05 -10.52 9.61
N LYS A 38 -7.56 -10.25 10.80
CA LYS A 38 -8.99 -10.18 11.13
C LYS A 38 -9.79 -9.37 10.09
N LEU A 39 -9.15 -8.38 9.46
CA LEU A 39 -9.69 -7.59 8.36
C LEU A 39 -10.13 -8.42 7.14
N VAL A 40 -9.38 -9.45 6.73
CA VAL A 40 -9.71 -10.32 5.58
C VAL A 40 -10.96 -11.14 5.91
N SER A 41 -10.97 -11.81 7.07
CA SER A 41 -12.12 -12.61 7.49
C SER A 41 -13.37 -11.73 7.65
N ASP A 42 -13.21 -10.56 8.26
CA ASP A 42 -14.32 -9.64 8.51
C ASP A 42 -14.88 -9.05 7.21
N ALA A 43 -14.01 -8.72 6.24
CA ALA A 43 -14.42 -8.30 4.90
C ALA A 43 -15.24 -9.39 4.20
N LEU A 44 -14.74 -10.64 4.20
CA LEU A 44 -15.43 -11.75 3.55
C LEU A 44 -16.74 -12.10 4.24
N LEU A 45 -16.80 -12.07 5.57
CA LEU A 45 -18.05 -12.25 6.32
C LEU A 45 -19.07 -11.16 5.97
N ALA A 46 -18.65 -9.89 5.91
CA ALA A 46 -19.51 -8.78 5.52
C ALA A 46 -19.97 -8.88 4.05
N TRP A 47 -19.07 -9.28 3.15
CA TRP A 47 -19.38 -9.52 1.74
C TRP A 47 -20.40 -10.64 1.57
N ARG A 48 -20.18 -11.80 2.20
CA ARG A 48 -21.05 -12.99 2.09
C ARG A 48 -22.41 -12.77 2.74
N SER A 49 -22.48 -12.08 3.88
CA SER A 49 -23.73 -11.88 4.64
C SER A 49 -24.75 -10.99 3.92
N THR A 50 -24.30 -10.19 2.96
CA THR A 50 -25.14 -9.21 2.27
C THR A 50 -25.46 -9.56 0.82
N SER A 51 -24.82 -10.60 0.27
CA SER A 51 -25.19 -11.20 -1.00
C SER A 51 -26.32 -12.21 -0.77
N PRO A 52 -27.58 -11.92 -1.12
CA PRO A 52 -28.53 -13.02 -1.33
C PRO A 52 -27.99 -13.87 -2.49
N PRO A 53 -28.02 -15.21 -2.41
CA PRO A 53 -27.71 -16.02 -3.58
C PRO A 53 -28.63 -15.59 -4.71
N ALA A 54 -28.09 -15.46 -5.93
CA ALA A 54 -28.80 -15.02 -7.13
C ALA A 54 -30.06 -15.84 -7.47
N SER A 55 -30.32 -16.92 -6.73
CA SER A 55 -31.52 -17.76 -6.78
C SER A 55 -32.51 -17.52 -5.62
N ALA A 56 -32.51 -16.35 -4.98
CA ALA A 56 -33.55 -15.98 -4.01
C ALA A 56 -34.85 -15.58 -4.74
N THR A 57 -35.43 -16.53 -5.48
CA THR A 57 -36.87 -16.72 -5.47
C THR A 57 -37.34 -16.72 -4.02
N ASP A 58 -38.49 -16.11 -3.74
CA ASP A 58 -39.09 -15.95 -2.40
C ASP A 58 -39.54 -17.28 -1.75
N ASP A 59 -38.84 -18.36 -2.07
CA ASP A 59 -39.11 -19.71 -1.61
C ASP A 59 -38.60 -19.88 -0.15
N PRO A 60 -39.51 -20.13 0.82
CA PRO A 60 -39.15 -20.34 2.22
C PRO A 60 -38.22 -21.56 2.41
N ALA A 61 -38.17 -22.49 1.46
CA ALA A 61 -37.25 -23.63 1.48
C ALA A 61 -35.78 -23.20 1.33
N VAL A 62 -35.49 -22.23 0.46
CA VAL A 62 -34.12 -21.71 0.24
C VAL A 62 -33.65 -20.89 1.45
N LYS A 63 -34.56 -20.14 2.09
CA LYS A 63 -34.28 -19.44 3.36
C LYS A 63 -33.95 -20.43 4.49
N ARG A 64 -34.69 -21.55 4.59
CA ARG A 64 -34.38 -22.65 5.53
C ARG A 64 -33.04 -23.31 5.20
N LEU A 65 -32.76 -23.59 3.93
CA LEU A 65 -31.51 -24.24 3.50
C LEU A 65 -30.28 -23.36 3.82
N ASN A 66 -30.37 -22.05 3.60
CA ASN A 66 -29.30 -21.10 3.94
C ASN A 66 -29.10 -21.00 5.46
N ARG A 67 -30.18 -21.03 6.26
CA ARG A 67 -30.09 -21.05 7.71
C ARG A 67 -29.43 -22.35 8.22
N VAL A 68 -29.78 -23.49 7.60
CA VAL A 68 -29.17 -24.80 7.84
C VAL A 68 -27.70 -24.83 7.41
N ARG A 69 -27.35 -24.22 6.27
CA ARG A 69 -25.95 -24.08 5.82
C ARG A 69 -25.14 -23.22 6.79
N HIS A 70 -25.75 -22.16 7.32
CA HIS A 70 -25.13 -21.27 8.29
C HIS A 70 -24.88 -21.99 9.63
N THR A 71 -25.84 -22.79 10.12
CA THR A 71 -25.63 -23.62 11.31
C THR A 71 -24.66 -24.77 11.06
N ILE A 72 -24.67 -25.41 9.90
CA ILE A 72 -23.68 -26.46 9.55
C ILE A 72 -22.28 -25.88 9.44
N ASN A 73 -22.11 -24.69 8.88
CA ASN A 73 -20.82 -24.00 8.85
C ASN A 73 -20.37 -23.55 10.24
N ARG A 74 -21.33 -23.22 11.13
CA ARG A 74 -21.07 -22.93 12.54
C ARG A 74 -20.65 -24.18 13.32
N ASP A 75 -21.29 -25.31 13.06
CA ASP A 75 -21.08 -26.58 13.78
C ASP A 75 -19.90 -27.40 13.22
N ARG A 76 -19.47 -27.15 11.98
CA ARG A 76 -18.32 -27.85 11.38
C ARG A 76 -16.96 -27.44 11.92
N GLY A 77 -16.84 -26.37 12.71
CA GLY A 77 -15.57 -25.98 13.33
C GLY A 77 -14.38 -25.79 12.36
N ALA A 78 -14.62 -25.82 11.05
CA ALA A 78 -13.60 -25.62 10.04
C ALA A 78 -13.44 -24.11 9.92
N ALA A 79 -12.62 -23.54 10.80
CA ALA A 79 -12.06 -22.22 10.56
C ALA A 79 -11.58 -22.20 9.10
N PRO A 80 -12.08 -21.28 8.25
CA PRO A 80 -11.57 -21.16 6.91
C PRO A 80 -10.05 -21.03 7.00
N THR A 81 -9.34 -21.92 6.33
CA THR A 81 -7.88 -21.89 6.34
C THR A 81 -7.45 -20.56 5.73
N HIS A 82 -6.49 -19.86 6.35
CA HIS A 82 -5.93 -18.57 5.89
C HIS A 82 -5.83 -18.47 4.36
N ALA A 83 -5.26 -19.51 3.75
CA ALA A 83 -5.05 -19.59 2.31
C ALA A 83 -6.36 -19.58 1.49
N ALA A 84 -7.44 -20.15 2.02
CA ALA A 84 -8.74 -20.18 1.35
C ALA A 84 -9.40 -18.79 1.34
N ASP A 85 -9.40 -18.08 2.48
CA ASP A 85 -9.97 -16.73 2.57
C ASP A 85 -9.15 -15.72 1.74
N VAL A 86 -7.82 -15.76 1.81
CA VAL A 86 -6.97 -14.92 0.97
C VAL A 86 -7.19 -15.22 -0.51
N LYS A 87 -7.31 -16.50 -0.90
CA LYS A 87 -7.60 -16.88 -2.29
C LYS A 87 -8.97 -16.38 -2.75
N GLU A 88 -9.98 -16.44 -1.90
CA GLU A 88 -11.31 -15.89 -2.20
C GLU A 88 -11.25 -14.37 -2.37
N LEU A 89 -10.59 -13.65 -1.48
CA LEU A 89 -10.41 -12.20 -1.58
C LEU A 89 -9.68 -11.81 -2.88
N ILE A 90 -8.67 -12.57 -3.29
CA ILE A 90 -7.99 -12.37 -4.59
C ILE A 90 -8.94 -12.64 -5.75
N ALA A 91 -9.77 -13.69 -5.66
CA ALA A 91 -10.76 -14.02 -6.70
C ALA A 91 -11.81 -12.93 -6.88
N LEU A 92 -12.16 -12.18 -5.81
CA LEU A 92 -13.07 -11.04 -5.89
C LEU A 92 -12.57 -9.92 -6.82
N LYS A 93 -11.26 -9.82 -7.08
CA LYS A 93 -10.71 -8.84 -8.04
C LYS A 93 -11.19 -9.02 -9.47
N SER A 94 -11.84 -10.13 -9.80
CA SER A 94 -12.46 -10.35 -11.11
C SER A 94 -13.63 -9.39 -11.39
N THR A 95 -14.20 -8.77 -10.36
CA THR A 95 -15.28 -7.77 -10.51
C THR A 95 -14.83 -6.40 -9.97
N GLU A 96 -15.42 -5.32 -10.48
CA GLU A 96 -15.12 -3.96 -10.00
C GLU A 96 -15.46 -3.81 -8.52
N ARG A 97 -16.64 -4.30 -8.10
CA ARG A 97 -17.09 -4.23 -6.70
C ARG A 97 -16.26 -5.12 -5.79
N GLY A 98 -15.82 -6.28 -6.25
CA GLY A 98 -14.91 -7.14 -5.51
C GLY A 98 -13.50 -6.55 -5.42
N THR A 99 -13.05 -5.82 -6.44
CA THR A 99 -11.80 -5.03 -6.37
C THR A 99 -11.88 -3.95 -5.31
N ALA A 100 -13.02 -3.29 -5.12
CA ALA A 100 -13.21 -2.33 -4.02
C ALA A 100 -13.04 -2.98 -2.63
N VAL A 101 -13.53 -4.21 -2.45
CA VAL A 101 -13.31 -4.98 -1.21
C VAL A 101 -11.85 -5.35 -1.01
N TYR A 102 -11.20 -5.82 -2.07
CA TYR A 102 -9.77 -6.08 -2.03
C TYR A 102 -9.00 -4.81 -1.64
N ALA A 103 -9.31 -3.68 -2.27
CA ALA A 103 -8.64 -2.41 -2.05
C ALA A 103 -8.77 -1.91 -0.60
N VAL A 104 -9.97 -1.95 0.00
CA VAL A 104 -10.14 -1.51 1.39
C VAL A 104 -9.35 -2.38 2.36
N VAL A 105 -9.28 -3.69 2.13
CA VAL A 105 -8.52 -4.61 2.99
C VAL A 105 -7.03 -4.33 2.89
N VAL A 106 -6.51 -4.11 1.67
CA VAL A 106 -5.09 -3.74 1.48
C VAL A 106 -4.78 -2.44 2.19
N LEU A 107 -5.56 -1.38 1.94
CA LEU A 107 -5.36 -0.06 2.55
C LEU A 107 -5.41 -0.13 4.09
N ALA A 108 -6.42 -0.81 4.65
CA ALA A 108 -6.55 -0.98 6.08
C ALA A 108 -5.36 -1.75 6.69
N SER A 109 -4.87 -2.76 5.98
CA SER A 109 -3.70 -3.53 6.41
C SER A 109 -2.44 -2.66 6.40
N SER A 110 -2.24 -1.87 5.34
CA SER A 110 -1.11 -0.93 5.26
C SER A 110 -1.13 0.08 6.41
N VAL A 111 -2.31 0.60 6.79
CA VAL A 111 -2.43 1.48 7.96
C VAL A 111 -2.04 0.75 9.26
N GLN A 112 -2.51 -0.49 9.47
CA GLN A 112 -2.17 -1.26 10.67
C GLN A 112 -0.68 -1.58 10.81
N GLU A 113 0.04 -1.64 9.69
CA GLU A 113 1.46 -1.97 9.66
C GLU A 113 2.39 -0.76 9.93
N LEU A 114 1.87 0.48 9.94
CA LEU A 114 2.68 1.66 10.23
C LEU A 114 2.90 1.81 11.74
N ASP A 115 4.16 2.01 12.16
CA ASP A 115 4.47 2.25 13.58
C ASP A 115 3.75 3.50 14.10
N ALA A 116 3.67 4.55 13.27
CA ALA A 116 2.96 5.79 13.55
C ALA A 116 1.50 5.58 13.97
N TRP A 117 0.86 4.49 13.54
CA TRP A 117 -0.52 4.16 13.92
C TRP A 117 -0.67 3.89 15.43
N THR A 118 0.36 3.28 16.01
CA THR A 118 0.39 2.87 17.43
C THR A 118 1.28 3.73 18.31
N ALA A 119 2.16 4.53 17.71
CA ALA A 119 3.08 5.43 18.39
C ALA A 119 2.33 6.51 19.20
N GLY A 120 2.65 6.63 20.48
CA GLY A 120 2.07 7.65 21.37
C GLY A 120 2.60 9.06 21.05
N GLU A 121 3.82 9.14 20.52
CA GLU A 121 4.52 10.39 20.20
C GLU A 121 3.75 11.25 19.18
N VAL A 122 3.00 10.59 18.28
CA VAL A 122 2.25 11.22 17.19
C VAL A 122 0.73 11.12 17.38
N GLU A 123 0.27 10.63 18.52
CA GLU A 123 -1.17 10.41 18.79
C GLU A 123 -2.00 11.69 18.63
N HIS A 124 -1.47 12.84 19.05
CA HIS A 124 -2.12 14.15 18.93
C HIS A 124 -2.31 14.64 17.48
N ARG A 125 -1.66 13.99 16.50
CA ARG A 125 -1.72 14.34 15.07
C ARG A 125 -2.60 13.37 14.26
N ILE A 126 -3.04 12.27 14.88
CA ILE A 126 -3.72 11.18 14.18
C ILE A 126 -5.15 11.04 14.71
N VAL A 127 -6.13 11.18 13.81
CA VAL A 127 -7.51 10.79 14.10
C VAL A 127 -7.64 9.30 13.81
N ARG A 128 -7.76 8.47 14.86
CA ARG A 128 -7.92 7.02 14.70
C ARG A 128 -9.32 6.66 14.22
N ILE A 129 -9.39 5.97 13.09
CA ILE A 129 -10.61 5.36 12.55
C ILE A 129 -10.70 3.88 12.95
N ASP A 130 -11.91 3.36 13.12
CA ASP A 130 -12.13 1.92 13.27
C ASP A 130 -11.99 1.24 11.91
N LEU A 131 -10.79 0.73 11.63
CA LEU A 131 -10.45 0.04 10.38
C LEU A 131 -11.31 -1.21 10.16
N THR A 132 -11.72 -1.90 11.23
CA THR A 132 -12.54 -3.11 11.11
C THR A 132 -13.95 -2.75 10.67
N ALA A 133 -14.57 -1.76 11.33
CA ALA A 133 -15.89 -1.27 10.96
C ALA A 133 -15.89 -0.69 9.55
N GLU A 134 -14.83 0.02 9.15
CA GLU A 134 -14.67 0.59 7.82
C GLU A 134 -14.63 -0.49 6.74
N VAL A 135 -13.76 -1.51 6.92
CA VAL A 135 -13.64 -2.65 6.01
C VAL A 135 -14.96 -3.41 5.88
N GLN A 136 -15.63 -3.71 7.00
CA GLN A 136 -16.94 -4.37 6.99
C GLN A 136 -18.00 -3.52 6.28
N SER A 137 -18.02 -2.20 6.52
CA SER A 137 -18.97 -1.27 5.91
C SER A 137 -18.81 -1.21 4.39
N VAL A 138 -17.58 -1.12 3.90
CA VAL A 138 -17.24 -1.11 2.47
C VAL A 138 -17.59 -2.44 1.84
N ALA A 139 -17.19 -3.57 2.45
CA ALA A 139 -17.49 -4.91 1.93
C ALA A 139 -18.99 -5.18 1.83
N ALA A 140 -19.76 -4.83 2.87
CA ALA A 140 -21.21 -4.94 2.87
C ALA A 140 -21.87 -4.04 1.80
N SER A 141 -21.34 -2.83 1.60
CA SER A 141 -21.85 -1.89 0.59
C SER A 141 -21.57 -2.37 -0.82
N ALA A 142 -20.36 -2.88 -1.07
CA ALA A 142 -19.93 -3.43 -2.34
C ALA A 142 -20.75 -4.67 -2.72
N SER A 143 -21.01 -5.57 -1.77
CA SER A 143 -21.82 -6.77 -1.99
C SER A 143 -23.28 -6.44 -2.30
N LYS A 144 -23.89 -5.50 -1.55
CA LYS A 144 -25.24 -5.00 -1.86
C LYS A 144 -25.32 -4.37 -3.25
N LEU A 145 -24.27 -3.67 -3.66
CA LEU A 145 -24.20 -3.03 -4.97
C LEU A 145 -24.05 -4.07 -6.08
N ASP A 146 -23.20 -5.08 -5.89
CA ASP A 146 -23.01 -6.19 -6.82
C ASP A 146 -24.31 -6.99 -7.03
N ALA A 147 -25.02 -7.28 -5.95
CA ALA A 147 -26.35 -7.90 -6.00
C ALA A 147 -27.38 -6.99 -6.70
N ALA A 148 -27.30 -5.66 -6.52
CA ALA A 148 -28.20 -4.73 -7.19
C ALA A 148 -27.95 -4.65 -8.71
N PHE A 149 -26.70 -4.62 -9.16
CA PHE A 149 -26.35 -4.71 -10.58
C PHE A 149 -26.76 -6.05 -11.19
N SER A 150 -26.55 -7.15 -10.46
CA SER A 150 -27.00 -8.48 -10.90
C SER A 150 -28.52 -8.54 -11.08
N ARG A 151 -29.30 -7.91 -10.20
CA ARG A 151 -30.76 -7.81 -10.34
C ARG A 151 -31.22 -6.86 -11.45
N LEU A 152 -30.47 -5.79 -11.71
CA LEU A 152 -30.78 -4.86 -12.81
C LEU A 152 -30.66 -5.56 -14.17
N GLY A 153 -29.65 -6.43 -14.31
CA GLY A 153 -29.43 -7.19 -15.54
C GLY A 153 -28.99 -6.32 -16.72
N PRO A 154 -28.92 -6.92 -17.93
CA PRO A 154 -28.55 -6.18 -19.12
C PRO A 154 -29.68 -5.22 -19.55
N ALA A 155 -29.36 -4.31 -20.46
CA ALA A 155 -30.35 -3.37 -20.99
C ALA A 155 -31.56 -4.10 -21.60
N PRO A 156 -32.75 -3.48 -21.65
CA PRO A 156 -33.89 -4.06 -22.34
C PRO A 156 -33.55 -4.28 -23.82
N HIS A 157 -33.97 -5.43 -24.38
CA HIS A 157 -33.75 -5.77 -25.79
C HIS A 157 -35.09 -6.02 -26.51
N GLY A 158 -35.07 -6.00 -27.85
CA GLY A 158 -36.24 -6.32 -28.67
C GLY A 158 -37.36 -5.27 -28.58
N HIS A 159 -38.59 -5.71 -28.35
CA HIS A 159 -39.75 -4.82 -28.27
C HIS A 159 -39.66 -3.84 -27.08
N LEU A 160 -39.11 -4.29 -25.94
CA LEU A 160 -38.90 -3.46 -24.74
C LEU A 160 -37.82 -2.39 -24.94
N ALA A 161 -36.91 -2.57 -25.90
CA ALA A 161 -35.87 -1.57 -26.17
C ALA A 161 -36.40 -0.28 -26.79
N HIS A 162 -37.55 -0.37 -27.47
CA HIS A 162 -38.21 0.76 -28.14
C HIS A 162 -39.24 1.44 -27.24
N ASP A 163 -39.57 0.82 -26.11
CA ASP A 163 -40.44 1.39 -25.10
C ASP A 163 -39.67 2.43 -24.29
N LYS A 164 -40.05 3.69 -24.46
CA LYS A 164 -39.41 4.84 -23.82
C LYS A 164 -39.54 4.79 -22.30
N GLU A 165 -40.64 4.28 -21.77
CA GLU A 165 -40.87 4.21 -20.32
C GLU A 165 -39.95 3.14 -19.70
N VAL A 166 -39.84 1.98 -20.35
CA VAL A 166 -38.95 0.90 -19.90
C VAL A 166 -37.49 1.34 -19.93
N GLN A 167 -37.06 2.02 -21.00
CA GLN A 167 -35.70 2.59 -21.09
C GLN A 167 -35.44 3.63 -20.00
N ALA A 168 -36.38 4.56 -19.78
CA ALA A 168 -36.22 5.59 -18.75
C ALA A 168 -36.09 4.99 -17.35
N ILE A 169 -36.87 3.96 -17.02
CA ILE A 169 -36.76 3.25 -15.72
C ILE A 169 -35.41 2.54 -15.59
N TYR A 170 -34.97 1.86 -16.66
CA TYR A 170 -33.68 1.16 -16.66
C TYR A 170 -32.52 2.14 -16.46
N GLU A 171 -32.49 3.23 -17.23
CA GLU A 171 -31.46 4.26 -17.16
C GLU A 171 -31.43 4.94 -15.79
N ALA A 172 -32.59 5.30 -15.24
CA ALA A 172 -32.68 5.91 -13.91
C ALA A 172 -32.14 4.98 -12.81
N ARG A 173 -32.50 3.68 -12.86
CA ARG A 173 -31.96 2.68 -11.92
C ARG A 173 -30.46 2.49 -12.10
N ARG A 174 -29.99 2.39 -13.34
CA ARG A 174 -28.57 2.24 -13.66
C ARG A 174 -27.77 3.44 -13.15
N ALA A 175 -28.23 4.66 -13.39
CA ALA A 175 -27.59 5.89 -12.94
C ALA A 175 -27.45 5.91 -11.41
N ALA A 176 -28.53 5.61 -10.67
CA ALA A 176 -28.48 5.54 -9.21
C ALA A 176 -27.47 4.50 -8.67
N LEU A 177 -27.31 3.37 -9.36
CA LEU A 177 -26.29 2.37 -8.99
C LEU A 177 -24.87 2.83 -9.31
N LEU A 178 -24.67 3.53 -10.43
CA LEU A 178 -23.37 4.12 -10.79
C LEU A 178 -22.97 5.23 -9.81
N ASP A 179 -23.89 6.10 -9.41
CA ASP A 179 -23.63 7.14 -8.40
C ASP A 179 -23.17 6.51 -7.08
N ARG A 180 -23.83 5.41 -6.68
CA ARG A 180 -23.43 4.65 -5.48
C ARG A 180 -22.06 3.99 -5.63
N GLN A 181 -21.71 3.54 -6.83
CA GLN A 181 -20.37 3.02 -7.13
C GLN A 181 -19.31 4.11 -7.02
N GLN A 182 -19.60 5.29 -7.54
CA GLN A 182 -18.70 6.44 -7.46
C GLN A 182 -18.50 6.91 -6.01
N ALA A 183 -19.55 6.88 -5.19
CA ALA A 183 -19.45 7.16 -3.77
C ALA A 183 -18.54 6.16 -3.04
N LEU A 184 -18.62 4.86 -3.40
CA LEU A 184 -17.74 3.82 -2.88
C LEU A 184 -16.28 4.05 -3.28
N CYS A 185 -16.03 4.40 -4.55
CA CYS A 185 -14.69 4.72 -5.03
C CYS A 185 -14.12 5.96 -4.32
N SER A 186 -14.94 7.01 -4.13
CA SER A 186 -14.53 8.23 -3.43
C SER A 186 -14.13 7.95 -1.98
N ARG A 187 -14.83 7.03 -1.31
CA ARG A 187 -14.50 6.57 0.05
C ARG A 187 -13.13 5.88 0.09
N LEU A 188 -12.81 5.06 -0.90
CA LEU A 188 -11.49 4.42 -1.01
C LEU A 188 -10.38 5.42 -1.30
N VAL A 189 -10.64 6.42 -2.14
CA VAL A 189 -9.69 7.52 -2.39
C VAL A 189 -9.42 8.31 -1.10
N ALA A 190 -10.45 8.57 -0.30
CA ALA A 190 -10.28 9.21 1.00
C ALA A 190 -9.41 8.36 1.95
N MET A 191 -9.64 7.04 1.99
CA MET A 191 -8.83 6.12 2.78
C MET A 191 -7.36 6.05 2.29
N ARG A 192 -7.15 6.13 0.97
CA ARG A 192 -5.81 6.21 0.39
C ARG A 192 -5.10 7.50 0.79
N ARG A 193 -5.76 8.66 0.71
CA ARG A 193 -5.19 9.94 1.17
C ARG A 193 -4.87 9.93 2.65
N TYR A 194 -5.72 9.29 3.45
CA TYR A 194 -5.48 9.11 4.87
C TYR A 194 -4.21 8.29 5.13
N LEU A 195 -4.01 7.19 4.40
CA LEU A 195 -2.78 6.40 4.44
C LEU A 195 -1.56 7.23 4.03
N GLU A 196 -1.64 8.02 2.96
CA GLU A 196 -0.54 8.90 2.53
C GLU A 196 -0.13 9.90 3.62
N GLY A 197 -1.09 10.53 4.28
CA GLY A 197 -0.81 11.41 5.42
C GLY A 197 -0.16 10.68 6.59
N LEU A 198 -0.58 9.45 6.89
CA LEU A 198 0.07 8.62 7.91
C LEU A 198 1.50 8.23 7.54
N MET A 199 1.78 7.99 6.25
CA MET A 199 3.15 7.69 5.78
C MET A 199 4.08 8.90 5.91
N GLU A 200 3.57 10.12 5.75
CA GLU A 200 4.34 11.33 6.04
C GLU A 200 4.69 11.43 7.52
N ILE A 201 3.72 11.19 8.41
CA ILE A 201 3.94 11.14 9.86
C ILE A 201 4.94 10.04 10.24
N GLN A 202 4.86 8.86 9.61
CA GLN A 202 5.83 7.77 9.80
C GLN A 202 7.26 8.21 9.48
N ARG A 203 7.47 8.90 8.35
CA ARG A 203 8.81 9.41 7.98
C ARG A 203 9.34 10.43 8.98
N GLU A 204 8.48 11.29 9.49
CA GLU A 204 8.84 12.26 10.53
C GLU A 204 9.18 11.57 11.86
N LEU A 205 8.39 10.56 12.25
CA LEU A 205 8.65 9.74 13.43
C LEU A 205 10.00 9.01 13.31
N GLU A 206 10.28 8.39 12.17
CA GLU A 206 11.55 7.74 11.88
C GLU A 206 12.72 8.73 11.99
N LYS A 207 12.55 9.94 11.45
CA LYS A 207 13.54 11.02 11.56
C LYS A 207 13.78 11.42 13.01
N ILE A 208 12.73 11.65 13.80
CA ILE A 208 12.83 12.00 15.21
C ILE A 208 13.58 10.90 15.97
N ARG A 209 13.15 9.64 15.82
CA ARG A 209 13.80 8.48 16.47
C ARG A 209 15.23 8.26 16.00
N TRP A 210 15.57 8.62 14.77
CA TRP A 210 16.95 8.55 14.29
C TRP A 210 17.81 9.63 14.97
N ILE A 211 17.32 10.87 15.05
CA ILE A 211 17.99 11.99 15.72
C ILE A 211 18.17 11.69 17.22
N GLU A 212 17.15 11.17 17.89
CA GLU A 212 17.22 10.80 19.31
C GLU A 212 18.27 9.71 19.58
N ARG A 213 18.42 8.74 18.65
CA ARG A 213 19.38 7.64 18.79
C ARG A 213 20.82 8.03 18.48
N HIS A 214 21.04 8.93 17.53
CA HIS A 214 22.38 9.27 17.02
C HIS A 214 22.85 10.65 17.46
N GLY A 215 22.01 11.42 18.15
CA GLY A 215 22.30 12.78 18.59
C GLY A 215 22.41 13.78 17.45
N SER A 216 22.61 15.05 17.81
CA SER A 216 23.28 16.03 16.94
C SER A 216 24.75 15.62 16.83
N PRO A 217 25.45 15.86 15.70
CA PRO A 217 26.88 15.57 15.60
C PRO A 217 27.62 16.04 16.85
N ASP A 218 28.37 15.13 17.46
CA ASP A 218 29.16 15.44 18.64
C ASP A 218 30.23 16.46 18.20
N ILE A 219 30.25 17.63 18.85
CA ILE A 219 31.24 18.68 18.57
C ILE A 219 32.65 18.07 18.72
N SER A 220 32.82 17.09 19.61
CA SER A 220 34.06 16.34 19.77
C SER A 220 34.48 15.58 18.51
N GLU A 221 33.54 14.96 17.78
CA GLU A 221 33.81 14.20 16.56
C GLU A 221 34.13 15.12 15.37
N LEU A 222 33.49 16.30 15.32
CA LEU A 222 33.82 17.36 14.36
C LEU A 222 35.23 17.90 14.60
N VAL A 223 35.60 18.17 15.85
CA VAL A 223 36.94 18.63 16.23
C VAL A 223 38.00 17.55 15.96
N ALA A 224 37.68 16.27 16.20
CA ALA A 224 38.58 15.17 15.89
C ALA A 224 38.85 15.07 14.38
N ARG A 225 37.81 15.21 13.55
CA ARG A 225 37.95 15.22 12.09
C ARG A 225 38.79 16.40 11.58
N GLU A 226 38.57 17.60 12.12
CA GLU A 226 39.42 18.75 11.78
C GLU A 226 40.88 18.52 12.19
N GLY A 227 41.11 17.91 13.35
CA GLY A 227 42.43 17.49 13.80
C GLY A 227 43.11 16.49 12.84
N ASP A 228 42.36 15.49 12.38
CA ASP A 228 42.84 14.50 11.42
C ASP A 228 43.16 15.10 10.05
N GLU A 229 42.33 16.04 9.57
CA GLU A 229 42.56 16.76 8.31
C GLU A 229 43.83 17.65 8.40
N LEU A 230 44.03 18.34 9.52
CA LEU A 230 45.26 19.11 9.77
C LEU A 230 46.49 18.20 9.85
N ALA A 231 46.38 17.05 10.53
CA ALA A 231 47.46 16.08 10.62
C ALA A 231 47.83 15.54 9.23
N PHE A 232 46.84 15.20 8.40
CA PHE A 232 47.05 14.75 7.02
C PHE A 232 47.76 15.81 6.16
N HIS A 233 47.34 17.07 6.25
CA HIS A 233 48.00 18.16 5.54
C HIS A 233 49.46 18.35 6.00
N SER A 234 49.72 18.24 7.30
CA SER A 234 51.08 18.33 7.85
C SER A 234 51.99 17.19 7.34
N LEU A 235 51.46 15.97 7.26
CA LEU A 235 52.19 14.80 6.76
C LEU A 235 52.46 14.91 5.26
N THR A 236 51.50 15.43 4.50
CA THR A 236 51.66 15.66 3.06
C THR A 236 52.73 16.72 2.80
N ALA A 237 52.69 17.84 3.53
CA ALA A 237 53.71 18.88 3.44
C ALA A 237 55.11 18.34 3.82
N ALA A 238 55.20 17.55 4.90
CA ALA A 238 56.46 16.92 5.30
C ALA A 238 57.00 15.98 4.22
N ARG A 239 56.14 15.13 3.63
CA ARG A 239 56.51 14.23 2.53
C ARG A 239 57.06 15.01 1.34
N ASP A 240 56.39 16.09 0.94
CA ASP A 240 56.80 16.89 -0.21
C ASP A 240 58.14 17.61 0.05
N MET A 241 58.40 18.06 1.28
CA MET A 241 59.73 18.56 1.69
C MET A 241 60.82 17.47 1.64
N PHE A 242 60.51 16.24 2.07
CA PHE A 242 61.45 15.12 1.98
C PHE A 242 61.78 14.76 0.53
N ALA A 243 60.78 14.74 -0.36
CA ALA A 243 61.00 14.51 -1.79
C ALA A 243 61.94 15.57 -2.38
N ALA A 244 61.65 16.85 -2.14
CA ALA A 244 62.48 17.95 -2.64
C ALA A 244 63.93 17.91 -2.10
N ASN A 245 64.12 17.56 -0.82
CA ASN A 245 65.47 17.39 -0.26
C ASN A 245 66.21 16.19 -0.85
N THR A 246 65.51 15.09 -1.10
CA THR A 246 66.10 13.88 -1.68
C THR A 246 66.56 14.14 -3.12
N ASP A 247 65.74 14.84 -3.92
CA ASP A 247 66.10 15.24 -5.28
C ASP A 247 67.32 16.17 -5.29
N ARG A 248 67.39 17.12 -4.35
CA ARG A 248 68.53 18.02 -4.19
C ARG A 248 69.82 17.26 -3.85
N ILE A 249 69.76 16.31 -2.91
CA ILE A 249 70.92 15.49 -2.54
C ILE A 249 71.34 14.62 -3.74
N GLY A 250 70.38 14.03 -4.46
CA GLY A 250 70.64 13.27 -5.68
C GLY A 250 71.38 14.10 -6.73
N HIS A 251 70.93 15.34 -6.98
CA HIS A 251 71.60 16.26 -7.89
C HIS A 251 73.03 16.63 -7.43
N GLN A 252 73.23 16.91 -6.14
CA GLN A 252 74.55 17.21 -5.59
C GLN A 252 75.52 16.04 -5.71
N LEU A 253 75.06 14.80 -5.49
CA LEU A 253 75.87 13.59 -5.65
C LEU A 253 76.24 13.34 -7.11
N LEU A 254 75.29 13.54 -8.05
CA LEU A 254 75.55 13.45 -9.48
C LEU A 254 76.57 14.50 -9.94
N GLU A 255 76.44 15.75 -9.50
CA GLU A 255 77.39 16.83 -9.83
C GLU A 255 78.78 16.54 -9.26
N ALA A 256 78.87 16.01 -8.03
CA ALA A 256 80.13 15.60 -7.42
C ALA A 256 80.78 14.42 -8.17
N ALA A 257 79.99 13.43 -8.57
CA ALA A 257 80.47 12.31 -9.38
C ALA A 257 80.96 12.75 -10.76
N GLU A 258 80.27 13.70 -11.40
CA GLU A 258 80.66 14.25 -12.69
C GLU A 258 81.99 15.02 -12.59
N LYS A 259 82.17 15.85 -11.54
CA LYS A 259 83.45 16.53 -11.26
C LYS A 259 84.59 15.53 -11.06
N LEU A 260 84.38 14.49 -10.24
CA LEU A 260 85.38 13.43 -10.01
C LEU A 260 85.73 12.64 -11.29
N SER A 261 84.79 12.53 -12.24
CA SER A 261 85.04 11.86 -13.52
C SER A 261 85.82 12.70 -14.53
N ARG A 262 85.79 14.05 -14.41
CA ARG A 262 86.52 14.98 -15.28
C ARG A 262 87.96 15.23 -14.84
N ASP A 263 88.29 14.94 -13.58
CA ASP A 263 89.63 15.08 -13.00
C ASP A 263 90.50 13.79 -13.11
N ARG A 264 90.12 12.83 -13.96
CA ARG A 264 90.92 11.66 -14.36
C ARG A 264 91.25 11.72 -15.85
#